data_AF-A0A6B3SX93-F1
#
_entry.id   AF-A0A6B3SX93-F1
#
_cell.length_a   1.000
_cell.length_b   1.000
_cell.length_c   1.000
_cell.angle_alpha   90.00
_cell.angle_beta   90.00
_cell.angle_gamma   90.00
#
_symmetry.space_group_name_H-M   'P 1'
#
loop_
_entity.id
_entity.type
_entity.pdbx_description
1 polymer ?
#
loop_
_entity_poly.entity_id
_entity_poly.type
_entity_poly.pdbx_seq_one_letter_code
_entity_poly.pdbx_strand_id
1 'polypeptide(L)'
;MNALPGARLALAALLGALLAACGGGAGGPTLAPADFVAMAKTAECRDLGNRLFLIDDSFVFWDVSGSCPDLSPVRKLFGKTPSDQLCSQTGKPVGVVTVCSDASAIPMFHAILDHLDLPDLGLGPSHRVQAIPFQNQP
;
A
#
# COMPACT_ATOMS: atom_id res chain seq x y z
N MET A 1 56.69 -14.62 -53.19
CA MET A 1 57.03 -13.51 -52.28
C MET A 1 55.84 -12.56 -52.28
N ASN A 2 55.12 -12.44 -51.15
CA ASN A 2 54.22 -11.34 -50.68
C ASN A 2 53.11 -10.84 -51.66
N ALA A 3 51.86 -10.52 -51.32
CA ALA A 3 51.09 -10.35 -50.09
C ALA A 3 49.57 -10.37 -50.43
N LEU A 4 48.72 -10.67 -49.44
CA LEU A 4 47.25 -10.44 -49.36
C LEU A 4 46.95 -8.92 -49.16
N PRO A 5 45.70 -8.39 -49.01
CA PRO A 5 44.34 -8.97 -49.04
C PRO A 5 43.26 -8.13 -49.80
N GLY A 6 42.06 -8.68 -50.02
CA GLY A 6 40.85 -7.90 -50.42
C GLY A 6 39.59 -8.46 -49.75
N ALA A 7 39.01 -7.67 -48.85
CA ALA A 7 37.87 -7.95 -47.97
C ALA A 7 36.59 -8.42 -48.70
N ARG A 8 35.96 -9.54 -48.34
CA ARG A 8 34.99 -9.79 -47.24
C ARG A 8 33.77 -8.85 -47.23
N LEU A 9 32.60 -9.43 -47.52
CA LEU A 9 31.31 -9.17 -46.85
C LEU A 9 30.36 -10.33 -47.17
N ALA A 10 30.40 -11.39 -46.34
CA ALA A 10 29.38 -12.43 -46.33
C ALA A 10 28.40 -12.12 -45.20
N LEU A 11 27.14 -11.97 -45.58
CA LEU A 11 25.98 -11.70 -44.73
C LEU A 11 25.84 -12.81 -43.68
N ALA A 12 26.08 -12.50 -42.42
CA ALA A 12 25.89 -13.43 -41.32
C ALA A 12 24.39 -13.54 -40.99
N ALA A 13 23.78 -14.66 -41.38
CA ALA A 13 22.49 -15.09 -40.86
C ALA A 13 22.65 -15.52 -39.40
N LEU A 14 22.07 -14.75 -38.48
CA LEU A 14 21.93 -15.07 -37.07
C LEU A 14 20.43 -15.19 -36.73
N LEU A 15 19.81 -16.32 -37.09
CA LEU A 15 18.59 -16.78 -36.43
C LEU A 15 19.01 -17.71 -35.28
N GLY A 16 19.50 -17.09 -34.21
CA GLY A 16 19.79 -17.74 -32.94
C GLY A 16 18.61 -17.60 -31.98
N ALA A 17 18.20 -18.72 -31.41
CA ALA A 17 17.11 -18.89 -30.47
C ALA A 17 17.08 -17.84 -29.34
N LEU A 18 15.90 -17.25 -29.11
CA LEU A 18 15.59 -16.50 -27.90
C LEU A 18 14.51 -17.24 -27.09
N LEU A 19 15.00 -17.91 -26.06
CA LEU A 19 14.46 -17.89 -24.68
C LEU A 19 13.09 -18.53 -24.43
N ALA A 20 13.14 -19.81 -24.03
CA ALA A 20 12.33 -20.26 -22.92
C ALA A 20 12.77 -19.49 -21.65
N ALA A 21 11.90 -18.66 -21.08
CA ALA A 21 12.09 -18.10 -19.74
C ALA A 21 10.73 -17.80 -19.07
N CYS A 22 10.45 -18.64 -18.09
CA CYS A 22 9.72 -18.40 -16.84
C CYS A 22 8.22 -18.03 -16.89
N GLY A 23 7.41 -19.02 -16.54
CA GLY A 23 6.67 -18.95 -15.27
C GLY A 23 5.38 -18.15 -15.31
N GLY A 24 4.29 -18.85 -15.61
CA GLY A 24 2.98 -18.46 -15.12
C GLY A 24 3.01 -18.38 -13.59
N GLY A 25 3.07 -17.17 -13.07
CA GLY A 25 2.60 -16.84 -11.74
C GLY A 25 1.46 -15.86 -11.92
N ALA A 26 0.23 -16.35 -11.79
CA ALA A 26 -0.91 -15.49 -11.47
C ALA A 26 -0.69 -14.94 -10.05
N GLY A 27 0.25 -14.02 -9.91
CA GLY A 27 0.56 -13.34 -8.67
C GLY A 27 -0.16 -12.01 -8.68
N GLY A 28 -1.35 -11.97 -8.06
CA GLY A 28 -1.94 -10.69 -7.68
C GLY A 28 -0.95 -9.89 -6.81
N PRO A 29 -1.16 -8.57 -6.66
CA PRO A 29 -0.27 -7.74 -5.86
C PRO A 29 -0.09 -8.34 -4.47
N THR A 30 1.16 -8.44 -4.02
CA THR A 30 1.49 -8.85 -2.65
C THR A 30 1.48 -7.62 -1.76
N LEU A 31 0.95 -7.75 -0.53
CA LEU A 31 0.97 -6.66 0.42
C LEU A 31 2.41 -6.33 0.82
N ALA A 32 2.81 -5.09 0.59
CA ALA A 32 4.14 -4.59 0.92
C ALA A 32 4.01 -3.42 1.92
N PRO A 33 4.29 -3.62 3.22
CA PRO A 33 4.16 -2.56 4.24
C PRO A 33 4.97 -1.29 3.92
N ALA A 34 6.08 -1.43 3.19
CA ALA A 34 6.93 -0.31 2.77
C ALA A 34 6.18 0.71 1.89
N ASP A 35 5.26 0.27 1.04
CA ASP A 35 4.49 1.15 0.15
C ASP A 35 3.51 2.02 0.96
N PHE A 36 2.90 1.44 1.99
CA PHE A 36 2.04 2.18 2.92
C PHE A 36 2.83 3.15 3.78
N VAL A 37 4.04 2.78 4.21
CA VAL A 37 4.95 3.69 4.93
C VAL A 37 5.33 4.88 4.04
N ALA A 38 5.64 4.64 2.77
CA ALA A 38 5.93 5.71 1.82
C ALA A 38 4.73 6.66 1.69
N MET A 39 3.52 6.13 1.52
CA MET A 39 2.28 6.91 1.50
C MET A 39 2.11 7.73 2.80
N ALA A 40 2.21 7.09 3.96
CA ALA A 40 2.01 7.73 5.26
C ALA A 40 3.01 8.88 5.50
N LYS A 41 4.26 8.75 5.03
CA LYS A 41 5.27 9.82 5.13
C LYS A 41 4.93 11.05 4.28
N THR A 42 4.20 10.87 3.19
CA THR A 42 3.76 11.99 2.32
C THR A 42 2.49 12.67 2.81
N ALA A 43 1.85 12.14 3.85
CA ALA A 43 0.58 12.65 4.34
C ALA A 43 0.73 14.05 4.96
N GLU A 44 -0.16 14.94 4.57
CA GLU A 44 -0.35 16.21 5.26
C GLU A 44 -1.10 15.99 6.58
N CYS A 45 -1.16 17.00 7.45
CA CYS A 45 -1.95 16.94 8.68
C CYS A 45 -1.56 15.78 9.62
N ARG A 46 -0.26 15.52 9.78
CA ARG A 46 0.29 14.38 10.53
C ARG A 46 0.96 14.75 11.85
N ASP A 47 0.77 16.00 12.29
CA ASP A 47 1.43 16.62 13.44
C ASP A 47 0.95 16.06 14.79
N LEU A 48 -0.27 15.52 14.87
CA LEU A 48 -0.81 14.93 16.08
C LEU A 48 -0.71 13.40 16.10
N GLY A 49 -0.79 12.76 14.93
CA GLY A 49 -0.74 11.31 14.81
C GLY A 49 -0.60 10.82 13.38
N ASN A 50 0.16 9.75 13.20
CA ASN A 50 0.29 9.04 11.93
C ASN A 50 0.65 7.58 12.23
N ARG A 51 -0.36 6.70 12.17
CA ARG A 51 -0.23 5.32 12.63
C ARG A 51 -0.67 4.37 11.52
N LEU A 52 0.12 3.33 11.30
CA LEU A 52 -0.19 2.25 10.38
C LEU A 52 -0.31 0.94 11.16
N PHE A 53 -1.32 0.15 10.82
CA PHE A 53 -1.58 -1.15 11.41
C PHE A 53 -1.79 -2.17 10.30
N LEU A 54 -1.02 -3.26 10.33
CA LEU A 54 -1.23 -4.44 9.50
C LEU A 54 -2.20 -5.38 10.21
N ILE A 55 -3.24 -5.81 9.50
CA ILE A 55 -4.29 -6.70 10.01
C ILE A 55 -4.30 -7.98 9.16
N ASP A 56 -4.09 -9.11 9.82
CA ASP A 56 -4.10 -10.46 9.23
C ASP A 56 -3.25 -10.64 7.97
N ASP A 57 -2.16 -9.87 7.86
CA ASP A 57 -1.27 -9.81 6.70
C ASP A 57 -1.98 -9.52 5.37
N SER A 58 -3.21 -9.00 5.43
CA SER A 58 -4.13 -8.86 4.30
C SER A 58 -4.67 -7.44 4.13
N PHE A 59 -4.76 -6.68 5.22
CA PHE A 59 -5.28 -5.32 5.22
C PHE A 59 -4.34 -4.38 5.95
N VAL A 60 -4.37 -3.11 5.55
CA VAL A 60 -3.67 -2.04 6.26
C VAL A 60 -4.67 -0.98 6.69
N PHE A 61 -4.72 -0.70 7.98
CA PHE A 61 -5.43 0.45 8.52
C PHE A 61 -4.45 1.59 8.74
N TRP A 62 -4.83 2.78 8.27
CA TRP A 62 -4.08 4.01 8.40
C TRP A 62 -4.91 5.07 9.10
N ASP A 63 -4.38 5.60 10.19
CA ASP A 63 -4.99 6.68 10.98
C ASP A 63 -4.01 7.86 11.04
N VAL A 64 -4.38 8.95 10.38
CA VAL A 64 -3.64 10.20 10.42
C VAL A 64 -4.50 11.30 11.03
N SER A 65 -3.92 12.03 11.96
CA SER A 65 -4.57 13.12 12.67
C SER A 65 -3.61 14.29 12.83
N GLY A 66 -4.16 15.49 12.73
CA GLY A 66 -3.36 16.71 12.74
C GLY A 66 -4.19 17.96 12.80
N SER A 67 -3.50 19.08 12.92
CA SER A 67 -4.08 20.42 13.00
C SER A 67 -4.25 20.98 11.60
N CYS A 68 -5.35 20.64 10.94
CA CYS A 68 -5.65 21.13 9.60
C CYS A 68 -6.89 22.02 9.54
N PRO A 69 -6.83 23.17 8.82
CA PRO A 69 -7.93 24.14 8.78
C PRO A 69 -9.28 23.55 8.31
N ASP A 70 -9.23 22.59 7.38
CA ASP A 70 -10.41 22.09 6.68
C ASP A 70 -10.59 20.56 6.75
N LEU A 71 -9.69 19.85 7.46
CA LEU A 71 -9.66 18.39 7.48
C LEU A 71 -9.48 17.88 8.91
N SER A 72 -10.49 17.14 9.38
CA SER A 72 -10.39 16.33 10.60
C SER A 72 -9.57 15.05 10.31
N PRO A 73 -9.27 14.20 11.32
CA PRO A 73 -8.61 12.91 11.13
C PRO A 73 -9.09 12.16 9.88
N VAL A 74 -8.11 11.66 9.13
CA VAL A 74 -8.31 10.82 7.96
C VAL A 74 -7.97 9.40 8.35
N ARG A 75 -8.96 8.52 8.22
CA ARG A 75 -8.83 7.10 8.54
C ARG A 75 -9.14 6.30 7.30
N LYS A 76 -8.29 5.36 6.94
CA LYS A 76 -8.43 4.57 5.72
C LYS A 76 -8.12 3.12 6.00
N LEU A 77 -8.90 2.24 5.40
CA LEU A 77 -8.64 0.80 5.35
C LEU A 77 -8.35 0.42 3.91
N PHE A 78 -7.23 -0.27 3.73
CA PHE A 78 -6.76 -0.73 2.44
C PHE A 78 -6.71 -2.25 2.40
N GLY A 79 -6.82 -2.81 1.20
CA GLY A 79 -6.44 -4.18 0.92
C GLY A 79 -4.93 -4.30 0.72
N LYS A 80 -4.51 -4.93 -0.38
CA LYS A 80 -3.09 -5.31 -0.56
C LYS A 80 -2.18 -4.16 -1.00
N THR A 81 -2.74 -3.06 -1.50
CA THR A 81 -1.95 -1.92 -2.00
C THR A 81 -2.55 -0.58 -1.53
N PRO A 82 -1.77 0.51 -1.48
CA PRO A 82 -2.30 1.84 -1.15
C PRO A 82 -3.40 2.34 -2.10
N SER A 83 -3.44 1.83 -3.33
CA SER A 83 -4.50 2.16 -4.31
C SER A 83 -5.79 1.38 -4.07
N ASP A 84 -5.74 0.29 -3.30
CA ASP A 84 -6.85 -0.61 -2.99
C ASP A 84 -7.58 -0.14 -1.73
N GLN A 85 -8.17 1.05 -1.78
CA GLN A 85 -8.88 1.63 -0.65
C GLN A 85 -10.28 1.02 -0.50
N LEU A 86 -10.50 0.30 0.60
CA LEU A 86 -11.76 -0.39 0.91
C LEU A 86 -12.74 0.51 1.65
N CYS A 87 -12.25 1.25 2.64
CA CYS A 87 -13.03 2.20 3.42
C CYS A 87 -12.22 3.45 3.74
N SER A 88 -12.91 4.57 3.91
CA SER A 88 -12.33 5.80 4.39
C SER A 88 -13.33 6.57 5.24
N GLN A 89 -12.79 7.24 6.26
CA GLN A 89 -13.51 8.21 7.05
C GLN A 89 -12.71 9.50 7.05
N THR A 90 -13.40 10.61 6.79
CA THR A 90 -12.82 11.95 6.84
C THR A 90 -13.81 12.86 7.53
N GLY A 91 -13.36 13.56 8.57
CA GLY A 91 -14.19 14.59 9.17
C GLY A 91 -14.10 15.90 8.40
N LYS A 92 -15.25 16.56 8.33
CA LYS A 92 -15.47 17.88 7.77
C LYS A 92 -16.01 18.78 8.89
N PRO A 93 -16.00 20.11 8.74
CA PRO A 93 -16.62 21.02 9.70
C PRO A 93 -18.09 20.69 10.03
N VAL A 94 -18.81 20.07 9.08
CA VAL A 94 -20.23 19.68 9.21
C VAL A 94 -20.46 18.25 9.68
N GLY A 95 -19.40 17.53 10.08
CA GLY A 95 -19.47 16.17 10.59
C GLY A 95 -18.57 15.19 9.85
N VAL A 96 -18.67 13.92 10.24
CA VAL A 96 -17.81 12.85 9.75
C VAL A 96 -18.49 12.11 8.60
N VAL A 97 -17.75 11.91 7.51
CA VAL A 97 -18.22 11.17 6.34
C VAL A 97 -17.44 9.87 6.24
N THR A 98 -18.15 8.74 6.21
CA THR A 98 -17.58 7.41 5.96
C THR A 98 -18.03 6.92 4.58
N VAL A 99 -17.09 6.42 3.78
CA VAL A 99 -17.33 5.85 2.45
C VAL A 99 -16.58 4.53 2.33
N CYS A 100 -17.26 3.46 1.90
CA CYS A 100 -16.67 2.16 1.62
C CYS A 100 -16.99 1.71 0.19
N SER A 101 -15.99 1.22 -0.52
CA SER A 101 -16.09 0.62 -1.85
C SER A 101 -16.48 -0.86 -1.79
N ASP A 102 -16.14 -1.53 -0.67
CA ASP A 102 -16.46 -2.94 -0.41
C ASP A 102 -17.32 -3.06 0.85
N ALA A 103 -18.52 -3.63 0.70
CA ALA A 103 -19.46 -3.84 1.80
C ALA A 103 -18.95 -4.85 2.85
N SER A 104 -18.10 -5.80 2.45
CA SER A 104 -17.55 -6.81 3.36
C SER A 104 -16.55 -6.22 4.36
N ALA A 105 -15.94 -5.08 4.04
CA ALA A 105 -14.99 -4.38 4.91
C ALA A 105 -15.68 -3.50 5.96
N ILE A 106 -16.96 -3.17 5.79
CA ILE A 106 -17.71 -2.25 6.67
C ILE A 106 -17.68 -2.68 8.14
N PRO A 107 -17.99 -3.94 8.52
CA PRO A 107 -18.06 -4.33 9.93
C PRO A 107 -16.71 -4.18 10.63
N MET A 108 -15.63 -4.61 9.98
CA MET A 108 -14.27 -4.46 10.50
C MET A 108 -13.89 -2.99 10.62
N PHE A 109 -14.20 -2.17 9.63
CA PHE A 109 -13.88 -0.74 9.66
C PHE A 109 -14.59 -0.03 10.81
N HIS A 110 -15.88 -0.29 11.04
CA HIS A 110 -16.60 0.28 12.18
C HIS A 110 -16.04 -0.19 13.53
N ALA A 111 -15.73 -1.48 13.68
CA ALA A 111 -15.12 -1.99 14.90
C ALA A 111 -13.81 -1.27 15.25
N ILE A 112 -12.96 -1.03 14.24
CA ILE A 112 -11.72 -0.25 14.38
C ILE A 112 -12.01 1.19 14.84
N LEU A 113 -12.98 1.85 14.19
CA LEU A 113 -13.31 3.25 14.49
C LEU A 113 -13.84 3.45 15.92
N ASP A 114 -14.54 2.45 16.46
CA ASP A 114 -15.07 2.47 17.83
C ASP A 114 -13.98 2.25 18.90
N HIS A 115 -12.80 1.76 18.52
CA HIS A 115 -11.75 1.30 19.45
C HIS A 115 -10.32 1.71 19.04
N LEU A 116 -10.16 2.91 18.45
CA LEU A 116 -8.86 3.41 17.92
C LEU A 116 -7.75 3.58 18.96
N ASP A 117 -8.10 3.59 20.24
CA ASP A 117 -7.21 3.68 21.39
C ASP A 117 -6.70 2.31 21.86
N LEU A 118 -7.28 1.21 21.38
CA LEU A 118 -6.84 -0.14 21.69
C LEU A 118 -5.71 -0.61 20.76
N PRO A 119 -4.74 -1.41 21.27
CA PRO A 119 -3.62 -1.89 20.46
C PRO A 119 -4.03 -2.86 19.35
N ASP A 120 -5.15 -3.56 19.53
CA ASP A 120 -5.74 -4.48 18.55
C ASP A 120 -6.92 -3.86 17.78
N LEU A 121 -7.13 -2.54 17.94
CA LEU A 121 -8.24 -1.81 17.33
C LEU A 121 -9.63 -2.41 17.65
N GLY A 122 -9.77 -3.12 18.78
CA GLY A 122 -11.03 -3.76 19.18
C GLY A 122 -11.46 -4.94 18.29
N LEU A 123 -10.56 -5.47 17.45
CA LEU A 123 -10.85 -6.62 16.60
C LEU A 123 -10.82 -7.94 17.38
N GLY A 124 -10.20 -7.97 18.55
CA GLY A 124 -10.14 -9.15 19.40
C GLY A 124 -9.18 -10.24 18.90
N PRO A 125 -9.13 -11.39 19.60
CA PRO A 125 -8.06 -12.38 19.44
C PRO A 125 -8.14 -13.19 18.15
N SER A 126 -9.23 -13.10 17.40
CA SER A 126 -9.35 -13.73 16.08
C SER A 126 -8.57 -12.99 14.99
N HIS A 127 -8.14 -11.75 15.26
CA HIS A 127 -7.37 -10.92 14.34
C HIS A 127 -5.95 -10.70 14.87
N ARG A 128 -4.99 -10.74 13.96
CA ARG A 128 -3.61 -10.33 14.23
C ARG A 128 -3.44 -8.88 13.80
N VAL A 129 -3.29 -8.00 14.77
CA VAL A 129 -2.99 -6.58 14.52
C VAL A 129 -1.54 -6.28 14.90
N GLN A 130 -0.81 -5.65 13.98
CA GLN A 130 0.59 -5.26 14.17
C GLN A 130 0.77 -3.80 13.78
N ALA A 131 1.21 -2.98 14.73
CA ALA A 131 1.64 -1.62 14.39
C ALA A 131 2.86 -1.69 13.47
N ILE A 132 2.85 -0.95 12.36
CA ILE A 132 3.99 -0.81 11.45
C ILE A 132 4.78 0.41 11.93
N PRO A 133 5.98 0.24 12.53
CA PRO A 133 6.76 1.37 12.99
C PRO A 133 7.39 2.10 11.81
N PHE A 134 7.28 3.42 11.80
CA PHE A 134 8.02 4.28 10.88
C PHE A 134 8.33 5.63 11.53
N GLN A 135 9.40 6.27 11.07
CA GLN A 135 9.75 7.61 11.51
C GLN A 135 8.81 8.61 10.84
N ASN A 136 8.01 9.29 11.66
CA ASN A 136 7.20 10.41 11.24
C ASN A 136 8.15 11.60 11.05
N GLN A 137 8.55 11.90 9.82
CA GLN A 137 9.37 13.08 9.57
C GLN A 137 8.53 14.33 9.86
N PRO A 138 9.01 15.27 10.69
CA PRO A 138 8.31 16.54 10.94
C PRO A 138 8.17 17.35 9.64
#